data_AF-A0A7C5KMV3-F1
#
_entry.id   AF-A0A7C5KMV3-F1
#
_cell.length_a   1.000
_cell.length_b   1.000
_cell.length_c   1.000
_cell.angle_alpha   90.00
_cell.angle_beta   90.00
_cell.angle_gamma   90.00
#
_symmetry.space_group_name_H-M   'P 1'
#
loop_
_entity.id
_entity.type
_entity.pdbx_description
1 polymer ?
#
loop_
_entity_poly.entity_id
_entity_poly.type
_entity_poly.pdbx_seq_one_letter_code
_entity_poly.pdbx_strand_id
1 'polypeptide(L)' 'MMTPRTLYDKIWDDHLVSEADDGTCLLYIDRHLLHEVTSPQAFEGLSLAGRKVHAPEKTLAV' A
#
# COMPACT_ATOMS: atom_id res chain seq x y z
N MET A 1 27.16 1.75 19.09
CA MET A 1 26.21 2.87 19.22
C MET A 1 25.09 2.64 18.21
N MET A 2 23.82 2.84 18.59
CA MET A 2 22.71 2.70 17.63
C MET A 2 22.71 3.93 16.72
N THR A 3 22.78 3.72 15.42
CA THR A 3 22.65 4.81 14.44
C THR A 3 21.26 5.43 14.60
N PRO A 4 21.15 6.76 14.80
CA PRO A 4 19.85 7.42 14.85
C PRO A 4 19.07 7.15 13.57
N ARG A 5 17.85 6.61 13.68
CA ARG A 5 16.95 6.40 12.55
C ARG A 5 16.17 7.68 12.25
N THR A 6 16.04 8.01 10.97
CA THR A 6 15.19 9.10 10.49
C THR A 6 13.70 8.74 10.68
N LEU A 7 12.81 9.72 10.50
CA LEU A 7 11.37 9.43 10.48
C LEU A 7 11.00 8.51 9.29
N TYR A 8 11.69 8.69 8.16
CA TYR A 8 11.47 7.87 6.98
C TYR A 8 11.82 6.41 7.25
N ASP A 9 12.99 6.14 7.85
CA ASP A 9 13.41 4.77 8.18
C ASP A 9 12.40 4.10 9.11
N LYS A 10 11.90 4.83 10.11
CA LYS A 10 10.89 4.30 11.03
C LYS A 10 9.61 3.92 10.31
N ILE A 11 9.09 4.80 9.46
CA ILE A 11 7.86 4.54 8.70
C ILE A 11 8.08 3.37 7.74
N TRP A 12 9.21 3.34 7.02
CA TRP A 12 9.54 2.26 6.11
C TRP A 12 9.59 0.90 6.83
N ASP A 13 10.37 0.83 7.91
CA ASP A 13 10.54 -0.40 8.70
C ASP A 13 9.20 -0.90 9.26
N ASP A 14 8.30 -0.01 9.67
CA ASP A 14 6.99 -0.36 10.21
C ASP A 14 6.03 -0.97 9.14
N HIS A 15 6.27 -0.71 7.84
CA HIS A 15 5.40 -1.16 6.74
C HIS A 15 6.03 -2.26 5.87
N LEU A 16 7.32 -2.57 6.04
CA LEU A 16 7.99 -3.64 5.30
C LEU A 16 7.50 -5.01 5.79
N VAL A 17 6.84 -5.74 4.90
CA VAL A 17 6.34 -7.10 5.18
C VAL A 17 7.41 -8.14 4.86
N SER A 18 8.11 -7.97 3.74
CA SER A 18 9.15 -8.90 3.28
C SER A 18 10.02 -8.22 2.23
N GLU A 19 11.28 -8.59 2.17
CA GLU A 19 12.21 -8.24 1.11
C GLU A 19 12.67 -9.53 0.42
N ALA A 20 12.64 -9.54 -0.91
CA ALA A 20 13.13 -10.64 -1.73
C ALA A 20 14.66 -10.52 -1.95
N ASP A 21 15.30 -11.61 -2.38
CA ASP A 21 16.76 -11.66 -2.59
C ASP A 21 17.27 -10.65 -3.63
N ASP A 22 16.41 -10.18 -4.53
CA ASP A 22 16.72 -9.16 -5.54
C ASP A 22 16.51 -7.72 -5.04
N GLY A 23 16.14 -7.54 -3.76
CA GLY A 23 15.85 -6.25 -3.14
C GLY A 23 14.40 -5.78 -3.33
N THR A 24 13.53 -6.57 -3.98
CA THR A 24 12.11 -6.21 -4.12
C THR A 24 11.42 -6.24 -2.75
N CYS A 25 10.89 -5.10 -2.34
CA CYS A 25 10.20 -4.95 -1.06
C CYS A 25 8.68 -5.08 -1.23
N LEU A 26 8.06 -5.95 -0.43
CA LEU A 26 6.62 -5.98 -0.22
C LEU A 26 6.27 -5.04 0.94
N LEU A 27 5.56 -3.97 0.62
CA LEU A 27 5.07 -3.00 1.60
C LEU A 27 3.58 -3.19 1.84
N TYR A 28 3.17 -3.08 3.10
CA TYR A 28 1.76 -3.00 3.45
C TYR A 28 1.25 -1.56 3.32
N ILE A 29 0.08 -1.38 2.71
CA ILE A 29 -0.55 -0.06 2.53
C ILE A 29 -1.74 0.08 3.47
N ASP A 30 -1.64 1.01 4.41
CA ASP A 30 -2.67 1.23 5.43
C ASP A 30 -3.82 2.15 5.01
N ARG A 31 -3.64 2.94 3.95
CA ARG A 31 -4.66 3.88 3.49
C ARG A 31 -4.63 4.06 1.98
N HIS A 32 -5.80 3.95 1.39
CA HIS A 32 -6.03 4.19 -0.03
C HIS A 32 -6.84 5.47 -0.17
N LEU A 33 -6.27 6.47 -0.86
CA LEU A 33 -6.97 7.71 -1.17
C LEU A 33 -7.45 7.65 -2.62
N LEU A 34 -8.75 7.77 -2.81
CA LEU A 34 -9.40 7.66 -4.10
C LEU A 34 -9.87 9.03 -4.58
N HIS A 35 -9.74 9.25 -5.90
CA HIS A 35 -10.29 10.40 -6.59
C HIS A 35 -11.03 9.98 -7.86
N GLU A 36 -11.90 10.84 -8.40
CA GLU A 36 -12.80 10.53 -9.52
C GLU A 36 -12.10 10.06 -10.81
N VAL A 37 -10.85 10.46 -11.04
CA VAL A 37 -10.17 10.22 -12.34
C VAL A 37 -9.60 8.81 -12.52
N THR A 38 -8.88 8.25 -11.54
CA THR A 38 -8.16 6.96 -11.70
C THR A 38 -8.81 5.79 -10.96
N SER A 39 -9.68 6.09 -9.99
CA SER A 39 -10.32 5.04 -9.18
C SER A 39 -11.24 4.12 -9.99
N PRO A 40 -12.03 4.60 -10.98
CA PRO A 40 -12.87 3.72 -11.79
C PRO A 40 -12.06 2.60 -12.48
N GLN A 41 -10.89 2.92 -13.03
CA GLN A 41 -10.02 1.97 -13.71
C GLN A 41 -9.48 0.90 -12.74
N ALA A 42 -9.08 1.29 -11.53
CA ALA A 42 -8.60 0.36 -10.52
C ALA A 42 -9.70 -0.64 -10.08
N PHE A 43 -10.94 -0.17 -9.90
CA PHE A 43 -12.06 -1.04 -9.54
C PHE A 43 -12.50 -1.95 -10.68
N GLU A 44 -12.45 -1.48 -11.94
CA GLU A 44 -12.70 -2.33 -13.10
C GLU A 44 -11.70 -3.48 -13.16
N GLY A 45 -10.41 -3.21 -12.93
CA GLY A 45 -9.37 -4.24 -12.85
C GLY A 45 -9.65 -5.29 -11.77
N LEU A 46 -10.13 -4.88 -10.58
CA LEU A 46 -10.56 -5.83 -9.53
C LEU A 46 -11.74 -6.68 -9.99
N SER A 47 -12.75 -6.06 -10.61
CA SER A 47 -13.95 -6.74 -11.11
C SER A 47 -13.62 -7.80 -12.17
N LEU A 48 -12.80 -7.43 -13.17
CA LEU A 48 -12.34 -8.34 -14.22
C LEU A 48 -11.54 -9.53 -13.67
N ALA A 49 -10.77 -9.31 -12.59
CA ALA A 49 -10.04 -10.36 -11.89
C ALA A 49 -10.92 -11.17 -10.91
N GLY A 50 -12.22 -10.87 -10.78
CA GLY A 50 -13.13 -11.51 -9.83
C GLY A 50 -12.78 -11.22 -8.35
N ARG A 51 -12.09 -10.11 -8.09
CA ARG A 51 -11.59 -9.74 -6.76
C ARG A 51 -12.45 -8.64 -6.13
N LYS A 52 -12.56 -8.70 -4.80
CA LYS A 52 -13.14 -7.62 -4.00
C LYS A 52 -12.04 -6.71 -3.47
N VAL A 53 -12.42 -5.50 -3.09
CA VAL A 53 -11.56 -4.62 -2.29
C VAL A 53 -11.22 -5.33 -0.99
N HIS A 54 -9.94 -5.47 -0.70
CA HIS A 54 -9.45 -6.25 0.45
C HIS A 54 -9.84 -5.63 1.80
N ALA A 55 -9.70 -4.31 1.93
CA ALA A 55 -9.97 -3.55 3.17
C ALA A 55 -10.73 -2.24 2.86
N PRO A 56 -12.05 -2.30 2.61
CA PRO A 56 -12.85 -1.12 2.25
C PRO A 56 -12.78 0.01 3.29
N GLU A 57 -12.67 -0.32 4.58
CA GLU A 57 -12.57 0.63 5.69
C GLU A 57 -11.26 1.44 5.69
N LYS A 58 -10.22 0.95 5.01
CA LYS A 58 -8.95 1.65 4.80
C LYS A 58 -8.97 2.54 3.55
N THR A 59 -10.09 2.57 2.83
CA THR A 59 -10.25 3.29 1.58
C THR A 59 -11.11 4.54 1.79
N LEU A 60 -10.57 5.71 1.48
CA LEU A 60 -11.26 6.99 1.59
C LEU A 60 -11.41 7.60 0.20
N ALA A 61 -12.65 7.87 -0.20
CA ALA A 61 -12.96 8.65 -1.39
C ALA A 61 -13.17 10.12 -1.01
N VAL A 62 -12.63 11.02 -1.83
CA VAL A 62 -12.71 12.46 -1.65
C VAL A 62 -13.37 13.12 -2.85
#